data_AF-A0A382QZJ5-F1
#
_entry.id   AF-A0A382QZJ5-F1
#
_cell.length_a   1.000
_cell.length_b   1.000
_cell.length_c   1.000
_cell.angle_alpha   90.00
_cell.angle_beta   90.00
_cell.angle_gamma   90.00
#
_symmetry.space_group_name_H-M   'P 1'
#
loop_
_entity.id
_entity.type
_entity.pdbx_description
1 polymer ?
#
loop_
_entity_poly.entity_id
_entity_poly.type
_entity_poly.pdbx_seq_one_letter_code
_entity_poly.pdbx_strand_id
1 'polypeptide(L)'
;MQAKVLLVGLLMLSASLAGCFKEDPPPSPPEEPSLPDGIFLTGPNGENLSLALYQPLNLSFVFSSVGEDGAEPSIGVTSSGCVFFTAFEKVMRSCDHGQSWEDVAGWMCAFQTNDPWGWVDPVTDRIFNVQMQGLETS
;
A
#
# COMPACT_ATOMS: atom_id res chain seq x y z
N MET A 1 20.83 29.19 -58.01
CA MET A 1 19.69 28.74 -57.17
C MET A 1 19.96 27.39 -56.49
N GLN A 2 20.51 26.39 -57.19
CA GLN A 2 20.72 25.04 -56.64
C GLN A 2 21.58 24.98 -55.36
N ALA A 3 22.68 25.73 -55.27
CA ALA A 3 23.53 25.74 -54.07
C ALA A 3 22.81 26.26 -52.80
N LYS A 4 21.88 27.22 -52.94
CA LYS A 4 21.09 27.74 -51.81
C LYS A 4 20.07 26.71 -51.32
N VAL A 5 19.45 25.97 -52.25
CA VAL A 5 18.52 24.88 -51.94
C VAL A 5 19.24 23.73 -51.23
N LEU A 6 20.46 23.41 -51.66
CA LEU A 6 21.29 22.37 -51.04
C LEU A 6 21.67 22.74 -49.60
N LEU A 7 22.07 23.99 -49.37
CA LEU A 7 22.43 24.50 -48.05
C LEU A 7 21.25 24.48 -47.07
N VAL A 8 20.07 24.91 -47.53
CA VAL A 8 18.83 24.88 -46.72
C VAL A 8 18.44 23.44 -46.41
N GLY A 9 18.55 22.51 -47.37
CA GLY A 9 18.32 21.09 -47.13
C GLY A 9 19.24 20.52 -46.05
N LEU A 10 20.54 20.86 -46.09
CA LEU A 10 21.51 20.39 -45.10
C LEU A 10 21.21 20.93 -43.68
N LEU A 11 20.80 22.19 -43.58
CA LEU A 11 20.40 22.84 -42.32
C LEU A 11 19.14 22.22 -41.71
N MET A 12 18.18 21.81 -42.54
CA MET A 12 16.96 21.16 -42.05
C MET A 12 17.23 19.73 -41.56
N LEU A 13 18.16 19.00 -42.19
CA LEU A 13 18.58 17.68 -41.73
C LEU A 13 19.39 17.73 -40.43
N SER A 14 20.20 18.77 -40.19
CA SER A 14 20.99 18.88 -38.96
C SER A 14 20.11 19.15 -37.74
N ALA A 15 19.01 19.89 -37.89
CA ALA A 15 18.04 20.15 -36.81
C ALA A 15 17.37 18.86 -36.30
N SER A 16 17.08 17.89 -37.17
CA SER A 16 16.53 16.58 -36.78
C SER A 16 17.52 15.68 -36.03
N LEU A 17 18.82 15.95 -36.11
CA LEU A 17 19.86 15.17 -35.42
C LEU A 17 20.22 15.75 -34.04
N ALA A 18 19.81 16.98 -33.73
CA ALA A 18 20.10 17.62 -32.45
C ALA A 18 19.45 16.88 -31.25
N GLY A 19 18.32 16.21 -31.46
CA GLY A 19 17.65 15.40 -30.42
C GLY A 19 18.24 13.99 -30.23
N CYS A 20 19.20 13.57 -31.04
CA CYS A 20 19.88 12.27 -30.89
C CYS A 20 21.06 12.32 -29.91
N PHE A 21 21.52 13.51 -29.54
CA PHE A 21 22.52 13.68 -28.49
C PHE A 21 21.80 13.61 -27.14
N LYS A 22 21.74 12.39 -26.59
CA LYS A 22 21.25 12.14 -25.23
C LYS A 22 22.02 13.03 -24.25
N GLU A 23 21.30 13.87 -23.52
CA GLU A 23 21.81 14.44 -22.27
C GLU A 23 22.19 13.27 -21.34
N ASP A 24 23.30 13.40 -20.62
CA ASP A 24 23.68 12.40 -19.63
C ASP A 24 22.51 12.21 -18.66
N PRO A 25 22.15 10.95 -18.34
CA PRO A 25 21.08 10.71 -17.39
C PRO A 25 21.39 11.44 -16.08
N PRO A 26 20.37 12.03 -15.42
CA PRO A 26 20.57 12.67 -14.14
C PRO A 26 21.28 11.70 -13.19
N PRO A 27 22.21 12.19 -12.34
CA PRO A 27 22.90 11.34 -11.39
C PRO A 27 21.87 10.58 -10.56
N SER A 28 22.13 9.29 -10.32
CA SER A 28 21.29 8.46 -9.47
C SER A 28 21.10 9.14 -8.11
N PRO A 29 19.89 9.12 -7.53
CA PRO A 29 19.68 9.59 -6.16
C PRO A 29 20.72 8.97 -5.21
N PRO A 30 21.21 9.72 -4.20
CA PRO A 30 22.09 9.16 -3.19
C PRO A 30 21.41 7.95 -2.54
N GLU A 31 22.16 6.87 -2.39
CA GLU A 31 21.68 5.64 -1.76
C GLU A 31 21.31 5.96 -0.30
N GLU A 32 20.05 5.70 0.06
CA GLU A 32 19.61 5.89 1.43
C GLU A 32 20.42 4.95 2.34
N PRO A 33 20.87 5.42 3.52
CA PRO A 33 21.57 4.56 4.46
C PRO A 33 20.67 3.37 4.80
N SER A 34 21.21 2.16 4.64
CA SER A 34 20.49 0.96 5.01
C SER A 34 20.14 0.97 6.49
N LEU A 35 19.05 0.30 6.85
CA LEU A 35 18.72 0.09 8.25
C LEU A 35 19.91 -0.60 8.96
N PRO A 36 20.22 -0.23 10.22
CA PRO A 36 21.27 -0.86 10.98
C PRO A 36 20.98 -2.35 11.16
N ASP A 37 22.00 -3.19 10.94
CA ASP A 37 21.92 -4.64 11.14
C ASP A 37 21.66 -4.97 12.63
N GLY A 38 20.77 -5.92 12.89
CA GLY A 38 20.54 -6.45 14.24
C GLY A 38 19.07 -6.65 14.59
N ILE A 39 18.81 -6.84 15.89
CA ILE A 39 17.46 -6.98 16.43
C ILE A 39 17.15 -5.74 17.26
N PHE A 40 16.10 -5.02 16.86
CA PHE A 40 15.52 -3.95 17.66
C PHE A 40 14.40 -4.51 18.52
N LEU A 41 14.53 -4.35 19.85
CA LEU A 41 13.52 -4.77 20.80
C LEU A 41 13.04 -3.53 21.56
N THR A 42 11.74 -3.24 21.48
CA THR A 42 11.13 -2.09 22.15
C THR A 42 10.11 -2.52 23.18
N GLY A 43 10.01 -1.75 24.26
CA GLY A 43 8.96 -1.89 25.25
C GLY A 43 7.65 -1.25 24.80
N PRO A 44 6.55 -1.43 25.56
CA PRO A 44 5.26 -0.80 25.30
C PRO A 44 5.31 0.74 25.27
N ASN A 45 6.32 1.34 25.88
CA ASN A 45 6.60 2.77 25.91
C ASN A 45 7.50 3.25 24.75
N GLY A 46 7.89 2.35 23.84
CA GLY A 46 8.79 2.66 22.71
C GLY A 46 10.26 2.76 23.09
N GLU A 47 10.63 2.51 24.35
CA GLU A 47 12.03 2.52 24.78
C GLU A 47 12.76 1.24 24.36
N ASN A 48 14.06 1.35 24.10
CA ASN A 48 14.90 0.21 23.72
C ASN A 48 15.10 -0.75 24.91
N LEU A 49 14.87 -2.04 24.68
CA LEU A 49 15.06 -3.11 25.66
C LEU A 49 16.35 -3.87 25.37
N SER A 50 17.09 -4.19 26.42
CA SER A 50 18.31 -4.98 26.29
C SER A 50 18.01 -6.45 25.97
N LEU A 51 18.65 -6.97 24.92
CA LEU A 51 18.64 -8.40 24.58
C LEU A 51 19.28 -9.29 25.66
N ALA A 52 19.98 -8.72 26.65
CA ALA A 52 20.51 -9.48 27.78
C ALA A 52 19.45 -9.84 28.82
N LEU A 53 18.34 -9.08 28.85
CA LEU A 53 17.26 -9.24 29.84
C LEU A 53 15.96 -9.73 29.20
N TYR A 54 15.77 -9.49 27.90
CA TYR A 54 14.54 -9.78 27.20
C TYR A 54 14.82 -10.56 25.91
N GLN A 55 13.92 -11.49 25.61
CA GLN A 55 13.97 -12.30 24.38
C GLN A 55 12.99 -11.72 23.35
N PRO A 56 13.39 -11.56 22.09
CA PRO A 56 12.48 -11.21 21.01
C PRO A 56 11.35 -12.22 20.87
N LEU A 57 10.15 -11.72 20.55
CA LEU A 57 9.04 -12.59 20.18
C LEU A 57 9.43 -13.36 18.89
N ASN A 58 9.17 -14.67 18.88
CA ASN A 58 9.35 -15.49 17.69
C ASN A 58 8.20 -15.21 16.70
N LEU A 59 8.26 -14.06 16.04
CA LEU A 59 7.28 -13.63 15.06
C LEU A 59 7.69 -14.09 13.67
N SER A 60 6.74 -14.65 12.93
CA SER A 60 6.87 -14.90 11.51
C SER A 60 5.96 -13.94 10.77
N PHE A 61 6.52 -13.18 9.84
CA PHE A 61 5.77 -12.28 8.97
C PHE A 61 5.56 -13.00 7.65
N VAL A 62 4.30 -13.16 7.26
CA VAL A 62 3.92 -13.74 5.97
C VAL A 62 3.22 -12.68 5.15
N PHE A 63 3.52 -12.66 3.85
CA PHE A 63 2.73 -11.88 2.92
C PHE A 63 1.45 -12.67 2.61
N SER A 64 0.30 -12.11 2.99
CA SER A 64 -1.00 -12.64 2.63
C SER A 64 -1.69 -11.67 1.69
N SER A 65 -2.09 -12.16 0.52
CA SER A 65 -2.94 -11.41 -0.38
C SER A 65 -4.40 -11.78 -0.13
N VAL A 66 -5.23 -10.76 0.07
CA VAL A 66 -6.69 -10.91 0.18
C VAL A 66 -7.33 -11.21 -1.18
N GLY A 67 -6.62 -10.92 -2.28
CA GLY A 67 -7.13 -11.08 -3.65
C GLY A 67 -8.07 -9.96 -4.11
N GLU A 68 -8.22 -8.91 -3.31
CA GLU A 68 -9.05 -7.74 -3.60
C GLU A 68 -8.21 -6.46 -3.55
N ASP A 69 -8.56 -5.49 -4.39
CA ASP A 69 -8.01 -4.15 -4.30
C ASP A 69 -8.66 -3.37 -3.15
N GLY A 70 -7.95 -2.38 -2.62
CA GLY A 70 -8.47 -1.49 -1.58
C GLY A 70 -7.76 -0.14 -1.59
N ALA A 71 -8.48 0.91 -1.23
CA ALA A 71 -7.90 2.25 -1.06
C ALA A 71 -7.43 2.46 0.38
N GLU A 72 -8.34 2.33 1.34
CA GLU A 72 -8.06 2.53 2.77
C GLU A 72 -8.21 1.22 3.53
N PRO A 73 -7.09 0.59 3.97
CA PRO A 73 -7.17 -0.69 4.66
C PRO A 73 -7.62 -0.49 6.11
N SER A 74 -8.80 -1.01 6.45
CA SER A 74 -9.23 -1.18 7.83
C SER A 74 -9.23 -2.67 8.20
N ILE A 75 -8.73 -2.99 9.40
CA ILE A 75 -8.60 -4.37 9.89
C ILE A 75 -9.17 -4.48 11.29
N GLY A 76 -9.92 -5.54 11.54
CA GLY A 76 -10.43 -5.89 12.85
C GLY A 76 -10.23 -7.37 13.15
N VAL A 77 -10.07 -7.70 14.44
CA VAL A 77 -9.90 -9.08 14.89
C VAL A 77 -10.90 -9.34 16.01
N THR A 78 -11.75 -10.35 15.84
CA THR A 78 -12.71 -10.78 16.87
C THR A 78 -12.00 -11.54 17.98
N SER A 79 -12.67 -11.72 19.12
CA SER A 79 -12.15 -12.52 20.25
C SER A 79 -11.80 -13.97 19.85
N SER A 80 -12.44 -14.51 18.81
CA SER A 80 -12.14 -15.83 18.25
C SER A 80 -10.87 -15.88 17.41
N GLY A 81 -10.24 -14.72 17.13
CA GLY A 81 -9.07 -14.62 16.28
C GLY A 81 -9.39 -14.58 14.78
N CYS A 82 -10.66 -14.49 14.38
CA CYS A 82 -11.01 -14.25 12.98
C CYS A 82 -10.71 -12.79 12.63
N VAL A 83 -10.08 -12.61 11.48
CA VAL A 83 -9.66 -11.33 10.93
C VAL A 83 -10.70 -10.87 9.90
N PHE A 84 -11.06 -9.60 9.96
CA PHE A 84 -11.95 -8.94 9.02
C PHE A 84 -11.22 -7.76 8.38
N PHE A 85 -11.36 -7.63 7.07
CA PHE A 85 -10.74 -6.59 6.26
C PHE A 85 -11.78 -6.02 5.29
N THR A 86 -11.85 -4.70 5.17
CA THR A 86 -12.76 -4.06 4.20
C THR A 86 -12.05 -3.77 2.89
N ALA A 87 -12.56 -4.31 1.79
CA ALA A 87 -12.08 -4.08 0.44
C ALA A 87 -13.20 -3.43 -0.38
N PHE A 88 -13.25 -2.10 -0.37
CA PHE A 88 -14.39 -1.33 -0.86
C PHE A 88 -15.72 -1.83 -0.26
N GLU A 89 -16.66 -2.30 -1.08
CA GLU A 89 -17.98 -2.80 -0.65
C GLU A 89 -17.90 -4.18 0.03
N LYS A 90 -16.80 -4.91 -0.18
CA LYS A 90 -16.62 -6.27 0.32
C LYS A 90 -16.09 -6.27 1.75
N VAL A 91 -16.51 -7.29 2.49
CA VAL A 91 -15.98 -7.58 3.82
C VAL A 91 -15.31 -8.93 3.75
N MET A 92 -13.99 -8.92 3.76
CA MET A 92 -13.17 -10.13 3.63
C MET A 92 -12.90 -10.70 5.02
N ARG A 93 -13.19 -11.98 5.21
CA ARG A 93 -12.97 -12.71 6.47
C ARG A 93 -11.90 -13.78 6.31
N SER A 94 -11.03 -13.90 7.30
CA SER A 94 -10.15 -15.04 7.48
C SER A 94 -10.28 -15.58 8.90
N CYS A 95 -10.43 -16.90 9.06
CA CYS A 95 -10.38 -17.57 10.36
C CYS A 95 -9.20 -18.56 10.45
N ASP A 96 -8.24 -18.47 9.53
CA ASP A 96 -7.03 -19.30 9.43
C ASP A 96 -5.74 -18.48 9.49
N HIS A 97 -5.80 -17.35 10.19
CA HIS A 97 -4.71 -16.39 10.37
C HIS A 97 -4.21 -15.75 9.07
N GLY A 98 -5.13 -15.48 8.14
CA GLY A 98 -4.85 -14.81 6.88
C GLY A 98 -4.33 -15.75 5.79
N GLN A 99 -4.50 -17.07 5.89
CA GLN A 99 -4.09 -17.98 4.81
C GLN A 99 -5.12 -18.02 3.67
N SER A 100 -6.40 -17.91 3.99
CA SER A 100 -7.49 -17.80 3.04
C SER A 100 -8.50 -16.73 3.45
N TRP A 101 -9.21 -16.21 2.45
CA TRP A 101 -10.16 -15.12 2.59
C TRP A 101 -11.45 -15.44 1.86
N GLU A 102 -12.57 -15.05 2.45
CA GLU A 102 -13.90 -15.15 1.85
C GLU A 102 -14.66 -13.83 2.01
N ASP A 103 -15.46 -13.46 1.02
CA ASP A 103 -16.37 -12.32 1.13
C ASP A 103 -17.60 -12.71 1.95
N VAL A 104 -17.82 -11.99 3.04
CA VAL A 104 -18.94 -12.19 3.96
C VAL A 104 -19.86 -10.96 4.04
N ALA A 105 -19.76 -10.05 3.08
CA ALA A 105 -20.66 -8.91 3.00
C ALA A 105 -22.12 -9.38 2.91
N GLY A 106 -22.96 -8.84 3.80
CA GLY A 106 -24.38 -9.15 3.84
C GLY A 106 -25.18 -8.29 2.86
N TRP A 107 -26.43 -8.69 2.58
CA TRP A 107 -27.33 -7.96 1.70
C TRP A 107 -27.70 -6.54 2.17
N MET A 108 -27.44 -6.21 3.44
CA MET A 108 -27.65 -4.88 4.02
C MET A 108 -26.42 -3.96 3.90
N CYS A 109 -25.28 -4.47 3.42
CA CYS A 109 -24.11 -3.65 3.17
C CYS A 109 -24.37 -2.69 2.00
N ALA A 110 -23.74 -1.50 2.06
CA ALA A 110 -23.83 -0.56 0.96
C ALA A 110 -23.16 -1.15 -0.30
N PHE A 111 -23.73 -0.86 -1.46
CA PHE A 111 -23.25 -1.34 -2.76
C PHE A 111 -22.18 -0.42 -3.39
N GLN A 112 -21.79 0.65 -2.70
CA GLN A 112 -20.75 1.58 -3.11
C GLN A 112 -20.10 2.24 -1.89
N THR A 113 -18.88 2.71 -2.05
CA THR A 113 -18.19 3.52 -1.04
C THR A 113 -17.16 4.48 -1.64
N ASN A 114 -16.98 5.63 -1.01
CA ASN A 114 -15.87 6.54 -1.32
C ASN A 114 -14.65 6.25 -0.45
N ASP A 115 -14.86 5.79 0.79
CA ASP A 115 -13.81 5.22 1.62
C ASP A 115 -14.43 4.29 2.68
N PRO A 116 -14.00 3.00 2.72
CA PRO A 116 -14.54 1.98 3.59
C PRO A 116 -13.91 2.00 4.98
N TRP A 117 -14.73 1.87 6.02
CA TRP A 117 -14.26 1.75 7.39
C TRP A 117 -14.90 0.58 8.14
N GLY A 118 -14.06 -0.31 8.64
CA GLY A 118 -14.42 -1.49 9.41
C GLY A 118 -14.05 -1.34 10.89
N TRP A 119 -14.91 -1.86 11.76
CA TRP A 119 -14.63 -1.95 13.19
C TRP A 119 -15.20 -3.22 13.81
N VAL A 120 -14.45 -3.81 14.73
CA VAL A 120 -14.89 -4.93 15.55
C VAL A 120 -15.12 -4.42 16.96
N ASP A 121 -16.34 -4.57 17.46
CA ASP A 121 -16.69 -4.23 18.84
C ASP A 121 -16.01 -5.21 19.81
N PRO A 122 -15.08 -4.74 20.66
CA PRO A 122 -14.35 -5.61 21.58
C PRO A 122 -15.24 -6.22 22.67
N VAL A 123 -16.45 -5.70 22.90
CA VAL A 123 -17.37 -6.20 23.92
C VAL A 123 -18.32 -7.26 23.36
N THR A 124 -18.77 -7.09 22.10
CA THR A 124 -19.82 -7.94 21.53
C THR A 124 -19.41 -8.76 20.31
N ASP A 125 -18.16 -8.62 19.83
CA ASP A 125 -17.64 -9.21 18.60
C ASP A 125 -18.44 -8.86 17.34
N ARG A 126 -19.28 -7.82 17.40
CA ARG A 126 -20.01 -7.33 16.22
C ARG A 126 -19.05 -6.63 15.28
N ILE A 127 -19.20 -6.94 13.99
CA ILE A 127 -18.45 -6.31 12.92
C ILE A 127 -19.33 -5.22 12.31
N PHE A 128 -18.83 -3.99 12.33
CA PHE A 128 -19.45 -2.83 11.72
C PHE A 128 -18.73 -2.54 10.41
N ASN A 129 -19.46 -2.64 9.31
CA ASN A 129 -19.01 -2.23 7.99
C ASN A 129 -19.63 -0.86 7.67
N VAL A 130 -18.88 0.21 7.93
CA VAL A 130 -19.33 1.59 7.74
C VAL A 130 -18.79 2.10 6.42
N GLN A 131 -19.68 2.49 5.52
CA GLN A 131 -19.33 2.86 4.16
C GLN A 131 -19.59 4.34 3.95
N MET A 132 -18.58 5.11 3.57
CA MET A 132 -18.75 6.53 3.29
C MET A 132 -19.51 6.74 1.97
N GLN A 133 -20.77 7.16 2.08
CA GLN A 133 -21.67 7.33 0.92
C GLN A 133 -21.49 8.68 0.21
N GLY A 134 -20.89 9.67 0.87
CA GLY A 134 -20.69 11.00 0.31
C GLY A 134 -19.56 11.72 1.01
N LEU A 135 -19.01 12.72 0.32
CA LEU A 135 -17.98 13.61 0.85
C LEU A 135 -18.67 14.89 1.34
N GLU A 136 -18.28 15.37 2.52
CA GLU A 136 -18.66 16.71 2.96
C GLU A 136 -17.95 17.74 2.05
N THR A 137 -18.72 18.66 1.48
CA THR A 137 -18.22 19.69 0.55
C THR A 137 -18.58 21.12 0.99
N SER A 138 -19.13 21.28 2.20
CA SER A 138 -19.48 22.56 2.82
C SER A 138 -18.30 23.50 3.06
#